data_AF-A0A0J1B3I4-F1
#
_entry.id   AF-A0A0J1B3I4-F1
#
_cell.length_a   1.000
_cell.length_b   1.000
_cell.length_c   1.000
_cell.angle_alpha   90.00
_cell.angle_beta   90.00
_cell.angle_gamma   90.00
#
_symmetry.space_group_name_H-M   'P 1'
#
loop_
_entity.id
_entity.type
_entity.pdbx_description
1 polymer ?
#
loop_
_entity_poly.entity_id
_entity_poly.type
_entity_poly.pdbx_seq_one_letter_code
_entity_poly.pdbx_strand_id
1 'polypeptide(L)'
;MVLNFRRHKHVASVLDLPVEQYDVATQLPARIQVGPYAVKPLVQISDVVDHLTILAAFADAAQREVDFRRFASHAAGEYEFWALSVLPHLRGARRSGDSPRSTGTPPINASGHPTPPIPGRSHTVPTAVGTPKLHIATGALVHSPTSSPLSSPSLPSPTPRTPLLTSELPPLPVLMAWHAHLLHPAHYAADTAPGETYAALAHTHFPLAAVAAALRTNTLPRALPHAPERHSHSISGWRVPDITVAVQQARALWIREGADTPRVQRAIVRYHAWLDLFAATRAPRLAPTPDIEMVWRTHQVRGAAFRAETAVVLGHSLDQEERGDHELRRYTARMWEKRFGQKYEKSVPRRPVRRSTV
;
A
#
# COMPACT_ATOMS: atom_id res chain seq x y z
N MET A 1 40.45 33.97 21.47
CA MET A 1 39.71 32.68 21.52
C MET A 1 39.13 32.45 20.12
N VAL A 2 39.79 31.66 19.28
CA VAL A 2 39.34 31.41 17.90
C VAL A 2 38.29 30.31 17.95
N LEU A 3 37.03 30.68 17.67
CA LEU A 3 35.93 29.72 17.53
C LEU A 3 36.19 28.86 16.27
N ASN A 4 36.72 27.66 16.49
CA ASN A 4 36.83 26.64 15.47
C ASN A 4 35.43 26.15 15.09
N PHE A 5 34.80 26.82 14.13
CA PHE A 5 33.66 26.27 13.42
C PHE A 5 34.16 25.05 12.63
N ARG A 6 34.04 23.86 13.22
CA ARG A 6 34.11 22.60 12.48
C ARG A 6 33.03 22.68 11.39
N ARG A 7 33.43 22.99 10.15
CA ARG A 7 32.58 22.79 8.97
C ARG A 7 32.09 21.36 9.02
N HIS A 8 30.79 21.16 9.25
CA HIS A 8 30.18 19.85 9.09
C HIS A 8 30.48 19.41 7.64
N LYS A 9 31.20 18.29 7.47
CA LYS A 9 31.44 17.72 6.15
C LYS A 9 30.07 17.44 5.54
N HIS A 10 29.76 18.14 4.45
CA HIS A 10 28.55 17.90 3.67
C HIS A 10 28.59 16.45 3.19
N VAL A 11 27.68 15.63 3.68
CA VAL A 11 27.54 14.25 3.22
C VAL A 11 26.72 14.31 1.94
N ALA A 12 27.32 13.90 0.82
CA ALA A 12 26.62 13.86 -0.46
C ALA A 12 25.28 13.11 -0.31
N SER A 13 24.20 13.77 -0.73
CA SER A 13 22.84 13.26 -0.65
C SER A 13 22.28 13.06 -2.06
N VAL A 14 21.29 12.17 -2.18
CA VAL A 14 20.49 12.04 -3.40
C VAL A 14 19.82 13.38 -3.79
N LEU A 15 19.60 14.27 -2.82
CA LEU A 15 19.06 15.62 -3.05
C LEU A 15 20.00 16.51 -3.86
N ASP A 16 21.28 16.17 -3.93
CA ASP A 16 22.31 16.91 -4.67
C ASP A 16 22.58 16.32 -6.06
N LEU A 17 21.96 15.17 -6.37
CA LEU A 17 22.18 14.49 -7.64
C LEU A 17 21.49 15.28 -8.78
N PRO A 18 22.26 15.76 -9.78
CA PRO A 18 21.69 16.46 -10.93
C PRO A 18 20.77 15.55 -11.75
N VAL A 19 19.71 16.12 -12.34
CA VAL A 19 18.71 15.36 -13.11
C VAL A 19 19.33 14.72 -14.36
N GLU A 20 20.40 15.29 -14.88
CA GLU A 20 21.16 14.77 -16.02
C GLU A 20 21.84 13.43 -15.71
N GLN A 21 22.02 13.12 -14.42
CA GLN A 21 22.58 11.84 -13.95
C GLN A 21 21.49 10.82 -13.61
N TYR A 22 20.22 11.13 -13.86
CA TYR A 22 19.13 10.17 -13.67
C TYR A 22 19.16 9.14 -14.79
N ASP A 23 18.74 7.93 -14.46
CA ASP A 23 18.59 6.87 -15.44
C ASP A 23 17.54 7.27 -16.49
N VAL A 24 17.87 7.13 -17.77
CA VAL A 24 17.03 7.64 -18.87
C VAL A 24 15.68 6.92 -18.94
N ALA A 25 15.65 5.62 -18.63
CA ALA A 25 14.44 4.81 -18.73
C ALA A 25 13.44 5.11 -17.61
N THR A 26 13.92 5.18 -16.37
CA THR A 26 13.09 5.42 -15.18
C THR A 26 12.90 6.89 -14.86
N GLN A 27 13.77 7.75 -15.42
CA GLN A 27 13.87 9.17 -15.11
C GLN A 27 14.05 9.43 -13.61
N LEU A 28 14.72 8.52 -12.90
CA LEU A 28 15.02 8.61 -11.48
C LEU A 28 16.49 8.23 -11.25
N PRO A 29 17.07 8.53 -10.08
CA PRO A 29 18.38 8.00 -9.73
C PRO A 29 18.39 6.47 -9.80
N ALA A 30 19.39 5.88 -10.47
CA ALA A 30 19.50 4.41 -10.59
C ALA A 30 19.60 3.72 -9.22
N ARG A 31 20.25 4.38 -8.25
CA ARG A 31 20.29 3.99 -6.84
C ARG A 31 20.18 5.21 -5.94
N ILE A 32 19.57 5.04 -4.78
CA ILE A 32 19.36 6.06 -3.76
C ILE A 32 19.87 5.52 -2.41
N GLN A 33 20.66 6.33 -1.70
CA GLN A 33 21.14 5.96 -0.36
C GLN A 33 20.04 6.18 0.69
N VAL A 34 19.78 5.15 1.49
CA VAL A 34 18.90 5.17 2.67
C VAL A 34 19.61 4.45 3.82
N GLY A 35 20.12 5.23 4.79
CA GLY A 35 20.94 4.69 5.87
C GLY A 35 22.20 4.00 5.31
N PRO A 36 22.47 2.73 5.65
CA PRO A 36 23.60 1.98 5.08
C PRO A 36 23.28 1.35 3.70
N TYR A 37 22.04 1.41 3.22
CA TYR A 37 21.61 0.72 2.01
C TYR A 37 21.60 1.63 0.79
N ALA A 38 22.08 1.14 -0.35
CA ALA A 38 21.81 1.74 -1.65
C ALA A 38 20.66 0.98 -2.31
N VAL A 39 19.48 1.58 -2.45
CA VAL A 39 18.28 0.92 -2.99
C VAL A 39 17.90 1.46 -4.36
N LYS A 40 17.18 0.68 -5.17
CA LYS A 40 16.45 1.24 -6.33
C LYS A 40 15.30 2.13 -5.81
N PRO A 41 14.78 3.07 -6.61
CA PRO A 41 13.59 3.83 -6.23
C PRO A 41 12.44 2.89 -5.86
N LEU A 42 11.95 3.00 -4.63
CA LEU A 42 10.88 2.16 -4.06
C LEU A 42 9.50 2.48 -4.67
N VAL A 43 9.38 3.65 -5.29
CA VAL A 43 8.19 4.12 -6.00
C VAL A 43 8.63 4.68 -7.34
N GLN A 44 7.90 4.34 -8.41
CA GLN A 44 8.14 4.83 -9.77
C GLN A 44 7.32 6.09 -10.05
N ILE A 45 7.71 6.86 -11.08
CA ILE A 45 6.96 8.04 -11.51
C ILE A 45 5.53 7.67 -11.92
N SER A 46 5.38 6.57 -12.66
CA SER A 46 4.07 6.05 -13.09
C SER A 46 3.16 5.74 -11.91
N ASP A 47 3.71 5.17 -10.83
CA ASP A 47 2.93 4.83 -9.64
C ASP A 47 2.30 6.10 -9.04
N VAL A 48 3.07 7.18 -8.91
CA VAL A 48 2.57 8.45 -8.35
C VAL A 48 1.52 9.08 -9.26
N VAL A 49 1.72 9.04 -10.58
CA VAL A 49 0.77 9.58 -11.56
C VAL A 49 -0.54 8.79 -11.58
N ASP A 50 -0.47 7.47 -11.56
CA ASP A 50 -1.63 6.59 -11.50
C ASP A 50 -2.37 6.77 -10.17
N HIS A 51 -1.64 6.91 -9.06
CA HIS A 51 -2.24 7.19 -7.76
C HIS A 51 -2.95 8.55 -7.72
N LEU A 52 -2.36 9.61 -8.25
CA LEU A 52 -3.00 10.93 -8.37
C LEU A 52 -4.28 10.88 -9.21
N THR A 53 -4.31 10.08 -10.27
CA THR A 53 -5.52 9.85 -11.08
C THR A 53 -6.65 9.26 -10.22
N ILE A 54 -6.32 8.28 -9.37
CA ILE A 54 -7.27 7.63 -8.47
C ILE A 54 -7.74 8.59 -7.37
N LEU A 55 -6.81 9.33 -6.76
CA LEU A 55 -7.13 10.32 -5.73
C LEU A 55 -8.03 11.43 -6.28
N ALA A 56 -7.84 11.84 -7.54
CA ALA A 56 -8.73 12.80 -8.20
C ALA A 56 -10.15 12.24 -8.38
N ALA A 57 -10.29 10.96 -8.76
CA ALA A 57 -11.59 10.30 -8.86
C ALA A 57 -12.28 10.16 -7.48
N PHE A 58 -11.51 9.85 -6.43
CA PHE A 58 -12.02 9.82 -5.05
C PHE A 58 -12.48 11.20 -4.58
N ALA A 59 -11.69 12.25 -4.86
CA ALA A 59 -12.06 13.62 -4.55
C ALA A 59 -13.36 14.05 -5.24
N ASP A 60 -13.50 13.73 -6.53
CA ASP A 60 -14.68 14.04 -7.33
C ASP A 60 -15.93 13.31 -6.81
N ALA A 61 -15.83 12.00 -6.54
CA ALA A 61 -16.91 11.24 -5.91
C ALA A 61 -17.32 11.87 -4.57
N ALA A 62 -16.35 12.16 -3.70
CA ALA A 62 -16.61 12.73 -2.39
C ALA A 62 -17.17 14.16 -2.38
N GLN A 63 -16.96 14.91 -3.46
CA GLN A 63 -17.50 16.26 -3.63
C GLN A 63 -18.97 16.24 -4.08
N ARG A 64 -19.41 15.16 -4.73
CA ARG A 64 -20.81 14.98 -5.18
C ARG A 64 -21.74 14.53 -4.06
N GLU A 65 -21.19 13.95 -2.99
CA GLU A 65 -21.98 13.38 -1.90
C GLU A 65 -22.36 14.42 -0.85
N VAL A 66 -23.67 14.59 -0.63
CA VAL A 66 -24.21 15.48 0.42
C VAL A 66 -23.96 14.89 1.80
N ASP A 67 -24.17 13.58 1.96
CA ASP A 67 -23.90 12.85 3.20
C ASP A 67 -22.71 11.91 3.00
N PHE A 68 -21.51 12.48 3.12
CA PHE A 68 -20.27 11.72 2.97
C PHE A 68 -20.13 10.60 4.02
N ARG A 69 -20.71 10.76 5.22
CA ARG A 69 -20.65 9.71 6.25
C ARG A 69 -21.44 8.49 5.82
N ARG A 70 -22.64 8.69 5.27
CA ARG A 70 -23.45 7.61 4.70
C ARG A 70 -22.77 6.98 3.49
N PHE A 71 -22.21 7.77 2.59
CA PHE A 71 -21.43 7.27 1.45
C PHE A 71 -20.26 6.39 1.92
N ALA A 72 -19.46 6.86 2.88
CA ALA A 72 -18.32 6.11 3.43
C ALA A 72 -18.76 4.79 4.10
N SER A 73 -19.89 4.81 4.82
CA SER A 73 -20.47 3.60 5.42
C SER A 73 -20.88 2.57 4.36
N HIS A 74 -21.49 3.02 3.26
CA HIS A 74 -21.84 2.15 2.14
C HIS A 74 -20.60 1.58 1.44
N ALA A 75 -19.62 2.43 1.12
CA ALA A 75 -18.35 2.03 0.52
C ALA A 75 -17.61 0.98 1.37
N ALA A 76 -17.62 1.16 2.69
CA ALA A 76 -17.05 0.22 3.65
C ALA A 76 -17.76 -1.15 3.62
N GLY A 77 -19.10 -1.15 3.58
CA GLY A 77 -19.89 -2.38 3.46
C GLY A 77 -19.65 -3.13 2.15
N GLU A 78 -19.64 -2.40 1.02
CA GLU A 78 -19.34 -3.01 -0.28
C GLU A 78 -17.93 -3.60 -0.33
N TYR A 79 -16.95 -2.92 0.28
CA TYR A 79 -15.58 -3.43 0.36
C TYR A 79 -15.47 -4.69 1.23
N GLU A 80 -16.13 -4.72 2.39
CA GLU A 80 -16.18 -5.91 3.24
C GLU A 80 -16.80 -7.09 2.46
N PHE A 81 -17.94 -6.87 1.82
CA PHE A 81 -18.58 -7.89 0.98
C PHE A 81 -17.67 -8.36 -0.16
N TRP A 82 -17.02 -7.43 -0.88
CA TRP A 82 -16.12 -7.78 -1.97
C TRP A 82 -14.92 -8.59 -1.48
N ALA A 83 -14.28 -8.18 -0.40
CA ALA A 83 -13.07 -8.82 0.11
C ALA A 83 -13.35 -10.21 0.71
N LEU A 84 -14.50 -10.40 1.36
CA LEU A 84 -14.88 -11.65 2.02
C LEU A 84 -15.61 -12.62 1.11
N SER A 85 -16.39 -12.12 0.14
CA SER A 85 -17.23 -12.95 -0.71
C SER A 85 -16.72 -12.99 -2.14
N VAL A 86 -16.45 -11.86 -2.79
CA VAL A 86 -16.15 -11.86 -4.23
C VAL A 86 -14.71 -12.28 -4.52
N LEU A 87 -13.74 -11.69 -3.82
CA LEU A 87 -12.32 -11.92 -4.08
C LEU A 87 -11.89 -13.39 -3.89
N PRO A 88 -12.32 -14.12 -2.84
CA PRO A 88 -12.00 -15.54 -2.70
C PRO A 88 -12.53 -16.39 -3.87
N HIS A 89 -13.73 -16.10 -4.38
CA HIS A 89 -14.29 -16.82 -5.53
C HIS A 89 -13.50 -16.56 -6.82
N LEU A 90 -13.11 -15.31 -7.08
CA LEU A 90 -12.24 -14.97 -8.22
C LEU A 90 -10.91 -15.74 -8.17
N ARG A 91 -10.34 -15.87 -6.97
CA ARG A 91 -9.09 -16.62 -6.73
C ARG A 91 -9.30 -18.13 -6.88
N GLY A 92 -10.42 -18.66 -6.40
CA GLY A 92 -10.79 -20.08 -6.52
C GLY A 92 -11.00 -20.50 -7.98
N ALA A 93 -11.71 -19.68 -8.77
CA ALA A 93 -11.96 -19.93 -10.19
C ALA A 93 -10.64 -20.03 -10.99
N ARG A 94 -9.68 -19.12 -10.73
CA ARG A 94 -8.36 -19.15 -11.38
C ARG A 94 -7.53 -20.39 -11.03
N ARG A 95 -7.64 -20.91 -9.80
CA ARG A 95 -6.96 -22.16 -9.40
C ARG A 95 -7.59 -23.40 -10.04
N SER A 96 -8.89 -23.33 -10.34
CA SER A 96 -9.66 -24.44 -10.89
C SER A 96 -9.55 -24.55 -12.42
N GLY A 97 -8.99 -23.53 -13.10
CA GLY A 97 -8.79 -23.56 -14.55
C GLY A 97 -10.09 -23.45 -15.36
N ASP A 98 -11.21 -23.12 -14.72
CA ASP A 98 -12.50 -22.98 -15.39
C ASP A 98 -12.50 -21.72 -16.27
N SER A 99 -12.17 -21.91 -17.56
CA SER A 99 -12.71 -21.06 -18.62
C SER A 99 -14.24 -21.09 -18.52
N PRO A 100 -14.95 -20.00 -18.84
CA PRO A 100 -16.40 -20.05 -18.91
C PRO A 100 -16.77 -21.16 -19.87
N ARG A 101 -17.31 -22.24 -19.31
CA ARG A 101 -17.79 -23.40 -20.06
C ARG A 101 -18.83 -22.82 -21.01
N SER A 102 -18.48 -22.76 -22.29
CA SER A 102 -19.47 -22.62 -23.37
C SER A 102 -20.61 -23.55 -22.97
N THR A 103 -21.82 -23.00 -22.87
CA THR A 103 -23.04 -23.76 -22.65
C THR A 103 -23.25 -24.66 -23.87
N GLY A 104 -22.47 -25.73 -23.93
CA GLY A 104 -22.63 -26.86 -24.81
C GLY A 104 -23.73 -27.73 -24.22
N THR A 105 -24.75 -27.92 -25.04
CA THR A 105 -25.87 -28.84 -24.89
C THR A 105 -25.46 -30.13 -24.17
N PRO A 106 -26.22 -30.63 -23.18
CA PRO A 106 -25.88 -31.87 -22.50
C PRO A 106 -25.87 -33.06 -23.49
N PRO A 107 -24.98 -34.05 -23.32
CA PRO A 107 -24.94 -35.20 -24.21
C PRO A 107 -26.22 -36.02 -24.05
N ILE A 108 -26.89 -36.23 -25.19
CA ILE A 108 -28.09 -37.05 -25.34
C ILE A 108 -27.63 -38.51 -25.47
N ASN A 109 -28.22 -39.45 -24.74
CA ASN A 109 -28.00 -40.88 -24.99
C ASN A 109 -28.64 -41.29 -26.33
N ALA A 110 -28.28 -42.47 -26.85
CA ALA A 110 -28.76 -42.98 -28.15
C ALA A 110 -30.29 -43.22 -28.25
N SER A 111 -31.07 -42.76 -27.26
CA SER A 111 -32.52 -42.92 -27.19
C SER A 111 -33.27 -41.62 -26.82
N GLY A 112 -32.60 -40.47 -26.76
CA GLY A 112 -33.29 -39.16 -26.71
C GLY A 112 -33.87 -38.71 -25.36
N HIS A 113 -33.50 -39.30 -24.21
CA HIS A 113 -34.05 -38.89 -22.90
C HIS A 113 -32.98 -38.53 -21.86
N PRO A 114 -33.21 -37.51 -20.99
CA PRO A 114 -32.28 -37.11 -19.94
C PRO A 114 -32.25 -38.12 -18.78
N THR A 115 -31.05 -38.46 -18.32
CA THR A 115 -30.80 -39.43 -17.25
C THR A 115 -30.90 -38.78 -15.85
N PRO A 116 -31.67 -39.35 -14.89
CA PRO A 116 -31.72 -38.83 -13.53
C PRO A 116 -30.49 -39.25 -12.69
N PRO A 117 -30.07 -38.45 -11.69
CA PRO A 117 -28.91 -38.77 -10.83
C PRO A 117 -29.25 -39.82 -9.76
N ILE A 118 -28.30 -40.74 -9.53
CA ILE A 118 -28.36 -41.83 -8.54
C ILE A 118 -27.96 -41.29 -7.15
N PRO A 119 -28.68 -41.62 -6.06
CA PRO A 119 -28.32 -41.15 -4.71
C PRO A 119 -27.44 -42.15 -3.94
N GLY A 120 -26.45 -41.60 -3.23
CA GLY A 120 -26.02 -42.11 -1.92
C GLY A 120 -24.57 -42.63 -1.83
N ARG A 121 -23.78 -42.05 -0.91
CA ARG A 121 -23.16 -42.82 0.17
C ARG A 121 -22.64 -41.94 1.31
N SER A 122 -23.21 -42.15 2.48
CA SER A 122 -22.78 -41.66 3.78
C SER A 122 -21.42 -42.26 4.16
N HIS A 123 -20.51 -41.44 4.68
CA HIS A 123 -19.31 -41.93 5.38
C HIS A 123 -19.18 -41.29 6.75
N THR A 124 -19.00 -42.19 7.71
CA THR A 124 -18.89 -42.10 9.15
C THR A 124 -17.57 -41.48 9.63
N VAL A 125 -17.66 -40.73 10.73
CA VAL A 125 -16.55 -40.19 11.53
C VAL A 125 -15.92 -41.29 12.40
N PRO A 126 -14.61 -41.21 12.68
CA PRO A 126 -14.11 -41.66 13.98
C PRO A 126 -13.27 -40.58 14.70
N THR A 127 -13.61 -40.45 15.97
CA THR A 127 -12.95 -39.72 17.05
C THR A 127 -11.62 -40.37 17.43
N ALA A 128 -10.56 -39.59 17.63
CA ALA A 128 -9.40 -40.02 18.41
C ALA A 128 -8.72 -38.85 19.12
N VAL A 129 -8.71 -38.96 20.45
CA VAL A 129 -8.03 -38.14 21.45
C VAL A 129 -6.55 -38.52 21.50
N GLY A 130 -5.65 -37.54 21.56
CA GLY A 130 -4.22 -37.80 21.81
C GLY A 130 -3.39 -36.53 21.85
N THR A 131 -3.13 -36.03 23.07
CA THR A 131 -2.10 -35.02 23.35
C THR A 131 -0.72 -35.66 23.43
N PRO A 132 0.34 -34.98 22.97
CA PRO A 132 1.67 -35.20 23.54
C PRO A 132 2.30 -33.93 24.11
N LYS A 133 3.00 -34.16 25.22
CA LYS A 133 3.68 -33.24 26.13
C LYS A 133 4.90 -32.58 25.46
N LEU A 134 5.09 -31.27 25.71
CA LEU A 134 6.34 -30.54 25.48
C LEU A 134 7.37 -30.93 26.55
N HIS A 135 8.53 -31.43 26.15
CA HIS A 135 9.71 -31.53 26.99
C HIS A 135 10.58 -30.28 26.81
N ILE A 136 10.79 -29.56 27.91
CA ILE A 136 11.78 -28.49 28.06
C ILE A 136 13.13 -29.16 28.31
N ALA A 137 14.15 -28.83 27.52
CA ALA A 137 15.53 -29.19 27.78
C ALA A 137 16.43 -27.95 27.65
N THR A 138 16.90 -27.49 28.81
CA THR A 138 17.92 -26.48 29.02
C THR A 138 19.30 -27.08 28.71
N GLY A 139 20.11 -26.40 27.91
CA GLY A 139 21.48 -26.84 27.62
C GLY A 139 22.33 -25.70 27.08
N ALA A 140 23.12 -25.09 27.95
CA ALA A 140 24.16 -24.13 27.61
C ALA A 140 25.40 -24.86 27.08
N LEU A 141 26.01 -24.35 26.00
CA LEU A 141 27.43 -24.58 25.72
C LEU A 141 28.04 -23.45 24.89
N VAL A 142 29.23 -23.06 25.35
CA VAL A 142 30.09 -21.94 24.98
C VAL A 142 31.01 -22.35 23.84
N HIS A 143 31.11 -21.60 22.74
CA HIS A 143 32.34 -21.51 21.91
C HIS A 143 32.40 -20.17 21.14
N SER A 144 33.59 -19.57 21.07
CA SER A 144 33.91 -18.24 20.52
C SER A 144 34.35 -18.28 19.03
N PRO A 145 34.76 -17.17 18.37
CA PRO A 145 34.25 -16.80 17.04
C PRO A 145 35.18 -17.22 15.89
N THR A 146 34.61 -17.46 14.71
CA THR A 146 35.37 -17.56 13.45
C THR A 146 34.72 -16.63 12.43
N SER A 147 35.51 -15.67 11.96
CA SER A 147 35.16 -14.66 10.97
C SER A 147 35.09 -15.28 9.57
N SER A 148 34.01 -15.02 8.85
CA SER A 148 33.90 -15.18 7.39
C SER A 148 33.02 -14.06 6.84
N PRO A 149 33.31 -13.56 5.62
CA PRO A 149 32.72 -12.33 5.11
C PRO A 149 31.23 -12.53 4.77
N LEU A 150 30.37 -11.67 5.32
CA LEU A 150 28.94 -11.64 5.03
C LEU A 150 28.71 -11.39 3.54
N SER A 151 28.27 -12.42 2.82
CA SER A 151 27.54 -12.26 1.57
C SER A 151 26.23 -11.53 1.87
N SER A 152 25.96 -10.44 1.15
CA SER A 152 24.71 -9.69 1.28
C SER A 152 23.52 -10.62 1.04
N PRO A 153 22.53 -10.70 1.95
CA PRO A 153 21.37 -11.55 1.74
C PRO A 153 20.58 -11.03 0.53
N SER A 154 20.53 -11.84 -0.52
CA SER A 154 19.64 -11.61 -1.65
C SER A 154 18.21 -11.83 -1.17
N LEU A 155 17.32 -10.89 -1.48
CA LEU A 155 15.91 -10.94 -1.11
C LEU A 155 15.28 -12.27 -1.56
N PRO A 156 14.46 -12.95 -0.72
CA PRO A 156 13.72 -14.12 -1.14
C PRO A 156 12.82 -13.76 -2.32
N SER A 157 12.89 -14.52 -3.40
CA SER A 157 12.04 -14.33 -4.57
C SER A 157 10.57 -14.49 -4.16
N PRO A 158 9.69 -13.50 -4.43
CA PRO A 158 8.29 -13.62 -4.07
C PRO A 158 7.64 -14.74 -4.88
N THR A 159 6.88 -15.61 -4.21
CA THR A 159 5.91 -16.50 -4.86
C THR A 159 5.06 -15.71 -5.85
N PRO A 160 4.75 -16.24 -7.05
CA PRO A 160 4.08 -15.47 -8.10
C PRO A 160 2.70 -15.00 -7.63
N ARG A 161 2.62 -13.69 -7.38
CA ARG A 161 1.45 -13.01 -6.87
C ARG A 161 0.55 -12.69 -8.04
N THR A 162 -0.67 -13.20 -8.06
CA THR A 162 -1.56 -13.02 -9.22
C THR A 162 -2.19 -11.62 -9.16
N PRO A 163 -1.97 -10.74 -10.15
CA PRO A 163 -2.67 -9.45 -10.22
C PRO A 163 -4.14 -9.66 -10.61
N LEU A 164 -5.00 -8.75 -10.16
CA LEU A 164 -6.40 -8.67 -10.64
C LEU A 164 -6.41 -8.32 -12.14
N LEU A 165 -7.29 -8.96 -12.90
CA LEU A 165 -7.55 -8.58 -14.29
C LEU A 165 -8.39 -7.30 -14.33
N THR A 166 -8.37 -6.58 -15.45
CA THR A 166 -9.21 -5.38 -15.65
C THR A 166 -10.70 -5.69 -15.45
N SER A 167 -11.16 -6.87 -15.86
CA SER A 167 -12.55 -7.32 -15.68
C SER A 167 -12.91 -7.67 -14.24
N GLU A 168 -11.93 -7.82 -13.36
CA GLU A 168 -12.09 -8.16 -11.95
C GLU A 168 -11.95 -6.95 -11.02
N LEU A 169 -11.71 -5.75 -11.58
CA LEU A 169 -11.57 -4.53 -10.80
C LEU A 169 -12.89 -4.21 -10.07
N PRO A 170 -12.86 -3.95 -8.75
CA PRO A 170 -14.06 -3.55 -8.05
C PRO A 170 -14.45 -2.09 -8.37
N PRO A 171 -15.70 -1.67 -8.08
CA PRO A 171 -16.16 -0.32 -8.33
C PRO A 171 -15.44 0.71 -7.44
N LEU A 172 -15.60 1.99 -7.80
CA LEU A 172 -14.89 3.10 -7.13
C LEU A 172 -15.05 3.12 -5.60
N PRO A 173 -16.25 2.94 -5.00
CA PRO A 173 -16.40 2.97 -3.54
C PRO A 173 -15.62 1.86 -2.82
N VAL A 174 -15.57 0.66 -3.41
CA VAL A 174 -14.76 -0.46 -2.87
C VAL A 174 -13.27 -0.14 -2.93
N LEU A 175 -12.81 0.45 -4.03
CA LEU A 175 -11.42 0.90 -4.17
C LEU A 175 -11.07 2.00 -3.17
N MET A 176 -12.00 2.91 -2.86
CA MET A 176 -11.83 3.96 -1.85
C MET A 176 -11.60 3.36 -0.47
N ALA A 177 -12.44 2.40 -0.08
CA ALA A 177 -12.32 1.71 1.20
C ALA A 177 -11.06 0.83 1.28
N TRP A 178 -10.71 0.09 0.22
CA TRP A 178 -9.47 -0.69 0.18
C TRP A 178 -8.22 0.21 0.26
N HIS A 179 -8.21 1.33 -0.47
CA HIS A 179 -7.15 2.32 -0.39
C HIS A 179 -7.01 2.87 1.03
N ALA A 180 -8.10 3.27 1.68
CA ALA A 180 -8.07 3.75 3.06
C ALA A 180 -7.55 2.68 4.04
N HIS A 181 -7.91 1.41 3.80
CA HIS A 181 -7.39 0.27 4.58
C HIS A 181 -5.86 0.18 4.47
N LEU A 182 -5.32 0.27 3.26
CA LEU A 182 -3.86 0.22 3.00
C LEU A 182 -3.06 1.37 3.64
N LEU A 183 -3.69 2.52 3.92
CA LEU A 183 -3.02 3.66 4.56
C LEU A 183 -2.76 3.46 6.07
N HIS A 184 -3.19 2.32 6.63
CA HIS A 184 -2.92 1.89 8.01
C HIS A 184 -2.17 0.55 7.98
N PRO A 185 -0.83 0.56 7.74
CA PRO A 185 -0.07 -0.67 7.43
C PRO A 185 -0.05 -1.69 8.56
N ALA A 186 -0.07 -1.22 9.82
CA ALA A 186 -0.14 -2.08 11.01
C ALA A 186 -1.43 -2.91 11.01
N HIS A 187 -2.56 -2.24 10.90
CA HIS A 187 -3.89 -2.83 10.82
C HIS A 187 -4.01 -3.75 9.59
N TYR A 188 -3.67 -3.26 8.39
CA TYR A 188 -3.74 -4.04 7.16
C TYR A 188 -3.00 -5.38 7.27
N ALA A 189 -1.80 -5.41 7.85
CA ALA A 189 -1.08 -6.68 7.97
C ALA A 189 -1.66 -7.62 9.03
N ALA A 190 -2.23 -7.08 10.11
CA ALA A 190 -2.93 -7.89 11.10
C ALA A 190 -4.16 -8.55 10.46
N ASP A 191 -5.00 -7.76 9.80
CA ASP A 191 -6.25 -8.23 9.19
C ASP A 191 -6.05 -9.19 8.01
N THR A 192 -4.90 -9.13 7.35
CA THR A 192 -4.54 -10.00 6.23
C THR A 192 -3.61 -11.15 6.62
N ALA A 193 -3.31 -11.32 7.90
CA ALA A 193 -2.50 -12.45 8.34
C ALA A 193 -3.21 -13.80 8.05
N PRO A 194 -2.46 -14.91 7.91
CA PRO A 194 -3.06 -16.21 7.68
C PRO A 194 -4.07 -16.58 8.78
N GLY A 195 -5.31 -16.88 8.38
CA GLY A 195 -6.40 -17.22 9.30
C GLY A 195 -7.25 -16.04 9.76
N GLU A 196 -6.84 -14.80 9.44
CA GLU A 196 -7.59 -13.59 9.79
C GLU A 196 -8.64 -13.22 8.74
N THR A 197 -9.55 -12.33 9.14
CA THR A 197 -10.77 -11.94 8.40
C THR A 197 -10.51 -11.68 6.92
N TYR A 198 -9.45 -10.93 6.59
CA TYR A 198 -9.15 -10.51 5.22
C TYR A 198 -7.94 -11.24 4.61
N ALA A 199 -7.65 -12.48 5.02
CA ALA A 199 -6.51 -13.26 4.52
C ALA A 199 -6.41 -13.36 2.97
N ALA A 200 -7.54 -13.27 2.25
CA ALA A 200 -7.56 -13.23 0.78
C ALA A 200 -6.83 -12.00 0.19
N LEU A 201 -6.79 -10.88 0.91
CA LEU A 201 -6.10 -9.66 0.52
C LEU A 201 -4.58 -9.75 0.68
N ALA A 202 -4.06 -10.66 1.52
CA ALA A 202 -2.62 -10.82 1.76
C ALA A 202 -1.81 -11.05 0.47
N HIS A 203 -2.45 -11.72 -0.50
CA HIS A 203 -1.86 -12.10 -1.77
C HIS A 203 -2.37 -11.26 -2.95
N THR A 204 -3.08 -10.16 -2.66
CA THR A 204 -3.73 -9.31 -3.65
C THR A 204 -3.12 -7.91 -3.57
N HIS A 205 -2.45 -7.49 -4.63
CA HIS A 205 -1.93 -6.12 -4.74
C HIS A 205 -3.04 -5.15 -5.13
N PHE A 206 -2.98 -3.94 -4.58
CA PHE A 206 -3.79 -2.85 -5.09
C PHE A 206 -3.46 -2.61 -6.57
N PRO A 207 -4.42 -2.75 -7.49
CA PRO A 207 -4.18 -2.73 -8.93
C PRO A 207 -4.02 -1.29 -9.47
N LEU A 208 -3.03 -0.56 -8.97
CA LEU A 208 -2.85 0.89 -9.17
C LEU A 208 -2.93 1.31 -10.65
N ALA A 209 -2.09 0.72 -11.50
CA ALA A 209 -2.04 1.04 -12.92
C ALA A 209 -3.32 0.65 -13.68
N ALA A 210 -3.89 -0.51 -13.37
CA ALA A 210 -5.10 -0.98 -14.02
C ALA A 210 -6.33 -0.12 -13.65
N VAL A 211 -6.43 0.30 -12.38
CA VAL A 211 -7.49 1.22 -11.94
C VAL A 211 -7.33 2.59 -12.58
N ALA A 212 -6.12 3.15 -12.61
CA ALA A 212 -5.88 4.43 -13.27
C ALA A 212 -6.21 4.37 -14.77
N ALA A 213 -5.85 3.29 -15.46
CA ALA A 213 -6.23 3.07 -16.85
C ALA A 213 -7.75 2.94 -17.01
N ALA A 214 -8.44 2.22 -16.12
CA ALA A 214 -9.88 2.07 -16.15
C ALA A 214 -10.61 3.40 -15.91
N LEU A 215 -10.10 4.25 -15.01
CA LEU A 215 -10.62 5.59 -14.77
C LEU A 215 -10.44 6.50 -15.99
N ARG A 216 -9.24 6.51 -16.59
CA ARG A 216 -8.94 7.31 -17.80
C ARG A 216 -9.84 6.94 -18.99
N THR A 217 -10.21 5.67 -19.09
CA THR A 217 -11.07 5.15 -20.16
C THR A 217 -12.54 5.03 -19.77
N ASN A 218 -12.90 5.41 -18.54
CA ASN A 218 -14.25 5.29 -17.98
C ASN A 218 -14.83 3.86 -18.08
N THR A 219 -14.01 2.85 -17.82
CA THR A 219 -14.37 1.42 -17.91
C THR A 219 -14.48 0.73 -16.55
N LEU A 220 -14.29 1.46 -15.45
CA LEU A 220 -14.45 0.90 -14.12
C LEU A 220 -15.92 0.48 -13.88
N PRO A 221 -16.18 -0.68 -13.26
CA PRO A 221 -17.55 -1.08 -12.94
C PRO A 221 -18.27 -0.05 -12.06
N ARG A 222 -19.57 0.13 -12.31
CA ARG A 222 -20.39 1.08 -11.54
C ARG A 222 -20.79 0.54 -10.16
N ALA A 223 -20.95 -0.77 -10.05
CA ALA A 223 -21.37 -1.46 -8.83
C ALA A 223 -20.86 -2.90 -8.82
N LEU A 224 -20.87 -3.53 -7.65
CA LEU A 224 -20.59 -4.96 -7.53
C LEU A 224 -21.79 -5.78 -8.05
N PRO A 225 -21.55 -6.89 -8.77
CA PRO A 225 -22.61 -7.85 -9.05
C PRO A 225 -23.13 -8.43 -7.72
N HIS A 226 -24.44 -8.33 -7.48
CA HIS A 226 -25.11 -8.90 -6.30
C HIS A 226 -24.65 -8.35 -4.94
N ALA A 227 -24.30 -7.05 -4.85
CA ALA A 227 -24.09 -6.40 -3.57
C ALA A 227 -25.31 -6.61 -2.65
N PRO A 228 -25.14 -7.14 -1.42
CA PRO A 228 -26.27 -7.39 -0.53
C PRO A 228 -26.88 -6.06 -0.07
N GLU A 229 -28.21 -5.94 -0.11
CA GLU A 229 -28.93 -4.76 0.40
C GLU A 229 -28.69 -4.52 1.91
N ARG A 230 -28.26 -5.56 2.64
CA ARG A 230 -27.95 -5.52 4.07
C ARG A 230 -26.61 -6.19 4.33
N HIS A 231 -25.68 -5.44 4.91
CA HIS A 231 -24.37 -5.93 5.32
C HIS A 231 -24.51 -6.75 6.62
N SER A 232 -24.01 -7.98 6.63
CA SER A 232 -24.07 -8.87 7.80
C SER A 232 -23.22 -8.35 8.95
N HIS A 233 -23.65 -8.60 10.18
CA HIS A 233 -22.86 -8.25 11.37
C HIS A 233 -21.68 -9.21 11.51
N SER A 234 -20.50 -8.71 11.14
CA SER A 234 -19.21 -8.92 11.82
C SER A 234 -18.74 -10.36 12.07
N ILE A 235 -17.63 -10.73 11.40
CA ILE A 235 -16.68 -11.72 11.90
C ILE A 235 -15.25 -11.09 11.83
N SER A 236 -14.85 -10.44 12.93
CA SER A 236 -13.52 -9.96 13.40
C SER A 236 -12.67 -8.91 12.66
N GLY A 237 -11.75 -8.28 13.43
CA GLY A 237 -10.60 -7.46 12.99
C GLY A 237 -10.92 -5.98 12.78
N TRP A 238 -10.89 -5.57 11.53
CA TRP A 238 -11.28 -4.25 11.04
C TRP A 238 -12.70 -4.27 10.46
N ARG A 239 -13.66 -3.64 11.16
CA ARG A 239 -15.09 -3.70 10.82
C ARG A 239 -15.52 -2.52 9.94
N VAL A 240 -16.74 -2.57 9.39
CA VAL A 240 -17.36 -1.47 8.63
C VAL A 240 -17.22 -0.09 9.32
N PRO A 241 -17.48 0.08 10.64
CA PRO A 241 -17.27 1.38 11.30
C PRO A 241 -15.81 1.83 11.28
N ASP A 242 -14.87 0.91 11.49
CA ASP A 242 -13.44 1.19 11.49
C ASP A 242 -12.98 1.58 10.07
N ILE A 243 -13.48 0.90 9.02
CA ILE A 243 -13.20 1.25 7.60
C ILE A 243 -13.81 2.61 7.27
N THR A 244 -15.02 2.87 7.76
CA THR A 244 -15.70 4.17 7.60
C THR A 244 -14.85 5.30 8.17
N VAL A 245 -14.29 5.11 9.37
CA VAL A 245 -13.38 6.10 9.99
C VAL A 245 -12.13 6.30 9.15
N ALA A 246 -11.52 5.22 8.65
CA ALA A 246 -10.33 5.33 7.79
C ALA A 246 -10.62 6.04 6.46
N VAL A 247 -11.78 5.79 5.84
CA VAL A 247 -12.23 6.51 4.63
C VAL A 247 -12.42 8.00 4.95
N GLN A 248 -13.01 8.32 6.09
CA GLN A 248 -13.19 9.70 6.54
C GLN A 248 -11.87 10.42 6.80
N GLN A 249 -10.90 9.75 7.41
CA GLN A 249 -9.56 10.28 7.65
C GLN A 249 -8.79 10.47 6.33
N ALA A 250 -8.93 9.54 5.38
CA ALA A 250 -8.29 9.61 4.07
C ALA A 250 -8.89 10.70 3.16
N ARG A 251 -10.10 11.19 3.43
CA ARG A 251 -10.79 12.20 2.61
C ARG A 251 -9.94 13.44 2.35
N ALA A 252 -9.21 13.91 3.36
CA ALA A 252 -8.36 15.11 3.26
C ALA A 252 -7.10 14.88 2.40
N LEU A 253 -6.77 13.62 2.08
CA LEU A 253 -5.62 13.23 1.27
C LEU A 253 -5.93 13.20 -0.24
N TRP A 254 -7.20 13.30 -0.63
CA TRP A 254 -7.64 13.26 -2.04
C TRP A 254 -7.32 14.60 -2.73
N ILE A 255 -6.03 14.80 -2.98
CA ILE A 255 -5.44 16.01 -3.54
C ILE A 255 -5.72 16.11 -5.04
N ARG A 256 -6.05 17.31 -5.52
CA ARG A 256 -6.36 17.65 -6.92
C ARG A 256 -5.20 18.29 -7.69
N GLU A 257 -3.97 18.18 -7.19
CA GLU A 257 -2.82 18.80 -7.84
C GLU A 257 -2.31 17.97 -9.03
N GLY A 258 -1.85 18.67 -10.07
CA GLY A 258 -1.31 18.05 -11.28
C GLY A 258 0.07 17.43 -11.07
N ALA A 259 0.38 16.40 -11.87
CA ALA A 259 1.58 15.59 -11.78
C ALA A 259 2.59 15.94 -12.88
N ASP A 260 3.22 17.13 -12.83
CA ASP A 260 4.37 17.35 -13.72
C ASP A 260 5.55 16.45 -13.31
N THR A 261 6.28 15.94 -14.31
CA THR A 261 7.36 14.96 -14.10
C THR A 261 8.45 15.49 -13.16
N PRO A 262 8.95 16.73 -13.28
CA PRO A 262 9.97 17.25 -12.37
C PRO A 262 9.53 17.32 -10.90
N ARG A 263 8.26 17.67 -10.62
CA ARG A 263 7.72 17.64 -9.26
C ARG A 263 7.68 16.23 -8.71
N VAL A 264 7.21 15.25 -9.50
CA VAL A 264 7.12 13.86 -9.08
C VAL A 264 8.50 13.26 -8.83
N GLN A 265 9.45 13.48 -9.75
CA GLN A 265 10.86 13.07 -9.57
C GLN A 265 11.42 13.58 -8.26
N ARG A 266 11.27 14.89 -8.02
CA ARG A 266 11.78 15.53 -6.82
C ARG A 266 11.09 15.04 -5.55
N ALA A 267 9.77 14.79 -5.60
CA ALA A 267 9.03 14.23 -4.48
C ALA A 267 9.53 12.83 -4.13
N ILE A 268 9.79 11.98 -5.15
CA ILE A 268 10.31 10.63 -4.97
C ILE A 268 11.70 10.67 -4.32
N VAL A 269 12.59 11.53 -4.82
CA VAL A 269 13.93 11.69 -4.24
C VAL A 269 13.86 12.20 -2.78
N ARG A 270 12.98 13.17 -2.49
CA ARG A 270 12.78 13.68 -1.13
C ARG A 270 12.18 12.64 -0.19
N TYR A 271 11.30 11.77 -0.68
CA TYR A 271 10.77 10.66 0.10
C TYR A 271 11.87 9.68 0.54
N HIS A 272 12.80 9.33 -0.35
CA HIS A 272 13.93 8.48 0.02
C HIS A 272 14.89 9.18 0.98
N ALA A 273 15.14 10.49 0.80
CA ALA A 273 15.90 11.27 1.77
C ALA A 273 15.19 11.35 3.15
N TRP A 274 13.86 11.32 3.18
CA TRP A 274 13.08 11.25 4.42
C TRP A 274 13.21 9.88 5.10
N LEU A 275 13.26 8.78 4.33
CA LEU A 275 13.62 7.46 4.87
C LEU A 275 15.07 7.42 5.39
N ASP A 276 16.02 8.06 4.70
CA ASP A 276 17.39 8.21 5.20
C ASP A 276 17.42 8.98 6.52
N LEU A 277 16.58 10.01 6.64
CA LEU A 277 16.43 10.78 7.88
C LEU A 277 15.88 9.91 9.02
N PHE A 278 14.90 9.03 8.76
CA PHE A 278 14.48 8.04 9.74
C PHE A 278 15.63 7.13 10.16
N ALA A 279 16.34 6.53 9.21
CA ALA A 279 17.44 5.62 9.49
C ALA A 279 18.57 6.30 10.29
N ALA A 280 18.88 7.56 9.98
CA ALA A 280 19.92 8.34 10.63
C ALA A 280 19.55 8.81 12.04
N THR A 281 18.28 9.14 12.27
CA THR A 281 17.81 9.68 13.56
C THR A 281 17.26 8.63 14.51
N ARG A 282 16.79 7.50 13.97
CA ARG A 282 15.96 6.50 14.68
C ARG A 282 14.76 7.14 15.39
N ALA A 283 14.26 8.26 14.86
CA ALA A 283 13.09 8.92 15.41
C ALA A 283 11.86 8.01 15.21
N PRO A 284 10.97 7.89 16.20
CA PRO A 284 9.77 7.06 16.07
C PRO A 284 8.79 7.65 15.05
N ARG A 285 8.84 8.96 14.83
CA ARG A 285 7.99 9.70 13.90
C ARG A 285 8.76 10.86 13.27
N LEU A 286 8.42 11.18 12.03
CA LEU A 286 8.85 12.38 11.32
C LEU A 286 7.64 12.91 10.52
N ALA A 287 7.45 14.22 10.47
CA ALA A 287 6.33 14.81 9.73
C ALA A 287 6.72 14.95 8.24
N PRO A 288 6.01 14.32 7.29
CA PRO A 288 6.27 14.51 5.88
C PRO A 288 5.79 15.90 5.40
N THR A 289 6.49 16.50 4.43
CA THR A 289 5.92 17.59 3.62
C THR A 289 4.88 17.03 2.64
N PRO A 290 3.95 17.82 2.07
CA PRO A 290 2.90 17.31 1.20
C PRO A 290 3.38 16.48 0.00
N ASP A 291 4.52 16.84 -0.60
CA ASP A 291 5.15 16.09 -1.69
C ASP A 291 5.73 14.75 -1.23
N ILE A 292 6.39 14.73 -0.07
CA ILE A 292 6.90 13.49 0.56
C ILE A 292 5.73 12.58 0.94
N GLU A 293 4.68 13.15 1.50
CA GLU A 293 3.49 12.39 1.89
C GLU A 293 2.82 11.74 0.69
N MET A 294 2.68 12.45 -0.44
CA MET A 294 2.11 11.87 -1.66
C MET A 294 2.83 10.59 -2.09
N VAL A 295 4.17 10.62 -2.13
CA VAL A 295 4.97 9.44 -2.49
C VAL A 295 4.89 8.37 -1.41
N TRP A 296 4.90 8.76 -0.14
CA TRP A 296 4.76 7.83 0.97
C TRP A 296 3.43 7.06 0.93
N ARG A 297 2.30 7.75 0.70
CA ARG A 297 0.99 7.09 0.52
C ARG A 297 0.96 6.20 -0.72
N THR A 298 1.62 6.63 -1.80
CA THR A 298 1.80 5.80 -3.01
C THR A 298 2.61 4.54 -2.72
N HIS A 299 3.60 4.60 -1.83
CA HIS A 299 4.30 3.41 -1.38
C HIS A 299 3.37 2.52 -0.53
N GLN A 300 2.64 3.09 0.44
CA GLN A 300 1.72 2.34 1.34
C GLN A 300 0.69 1.48 0.60
N VAL A 301 0.13 1.95 -0.52
CA VAL A 301 -0.84 1.16 -1.31
C VAL A 301 -0.25 -0.11 -1.93
N ARG A 302 1.07 -0.31 -1.88
CA ARG A 302 1.72 -1.60 -2.23
C ARG A 302 1.59 -2.66 -1.13
N GLY A 303 0.98 -2.33 0.01
CA GLY A 303 0.60 -3.26 1.08
C GLY A 303 1.81 -3.97 1.70
N ALA A 304 1.81 -5.31 1.64
CA ALA A 304 2.90 -6.12 2.21
C ALA A 304 4.29 -5.79 1.63
N ALA A 305 4.37 -5.33 0.37
CA ALA A 305 5.63 -4.91 -0.22
C ALA A 305 6.18 -3.66 0.47
N PHE A 306 5.34 -2.65 0.73
CA PHE A 306 5.74 -1.45 1.48
C PHE A 306 6.32 -1.79 2.85
N ARG A 307 5.66 -2.67 3.60
CA ARG A 307 6.16 -3.06 4.92
C ARG A 307 7.50 -3.77 4.85
N ALA A 308 7.66 -4.71 3.91
CA ALA A 308 8.92 -5.43 3.73
C ALA A 308 10.05 -4.49 3.28
N GLU A 309 9.79 -3.65 2.27
CA GLU A 309 10.76 -2.71 1.71
C GLU A 309 11.20 -1.66 2.76
N THR A 310 10.26 -1.10 3.53
CA THR A 310 10.60 -0.13 4.59
C THR A 310 11.26 -0.78 5.81
N ALA A 311 10.83 -1.97 6.22
CA ALA A 311 11.47 -2.69 7.33
C ALA A 311 12.92 -3.04 7.03
N VAL A 312 13.27 -3.39 5.79
CA VAL A 312 14.66 -3.64 5.39
C VAL A 312 15.52 -2.39 5.59
N VAL A 313 15.08 -1.23 5.11
CA VAL A 313 15.91 -0.03 5.12
C VAL A 313 15.93 0.70 6.46
N LEU A 314 14.87 0.58 7.28
CA LEU A 314 14.76 1.22 8.59
C LEU A 314 15.11 0.30 9.76
N GLY A 315 15.09 -1.02 9.56
CA GLY A 315 15.24 -2.02 10.62
C GLY A 315 13.98 -2.23 11.48
N HIS A 316 12.88 -1.51 11.21
CA HIS A 316 11.58 -1.67 11.87
C HIS A 316 10.45 -1.28 10.92
N SER A 317 9.21 -1.66 11.25
CA SER A 317 8.03 -1.26 10.46
C SER A 317 7.80 0.27 10.54
N LEU A 318 7.49 0.89 9.40
CA LEU A 318 7.08 2.29 9.33
C LEU A 318 5.54 2.38 9.41
N ASP A 319 5.04 2.32 10.64
CA ASP A 319 3.59 2.28 10.92
C ASP A 319 3.04 3.64 11.36
N GLN A 320 3.74 4.75 11.07
CA GLN A 320 3.21 6.09 11.33
C GLN A 320 1.96 6.34 10.46
N GLU A 321 0.86 6.82 11.05
CA GLU A 321 -0.38 7.05 10.29
C GLU A 321 -0.66 8.55 10.05
N GLU A 322 -0.27 9.40 10.99
CA GLU A 322 -0.58 10.82 10.95
C GLU A 322 0.54 11.69 10.34
N ARG A 323 0.15 12.84 9.76
CA ARG A 323 1.05 13.87 9.23
C ARG A 323 1.95 14.53 10.27
N GLY A 324 1.59 14.44 11.55
CA GLY A 324 2.27 15.17 12.62
C GLY A 324 1.75 16.59 12.79
N ASP A 325 1.85 17.07 14.02
CA ASP A 325 1.52 18.43 14.41
C ASP A 325 2.62 19.43 14.01
N HIS A 326 2.43 20.70 14.41
CA HIS A 326 3.37 21.77 14.09
C HIS A 326 4.75 21.56 14.74
N GLU A 327 4.80 20.96 15.93
CA GLU A 327 6.05 20.70 16.64
C GLU A 327 6.85 19.57 15.98
N LEU A 328 6.19 18.49 15.54
CA LEU A 328 6.84 17.42 14.80
C LEU A 328 7.38 17.92 13.45
N ARG A 329 6.67 18.83 12.78
CA ARG A 329 7.17 19.50 11.55
C ARG A 329 8.42 20.32 11.81
N ARG A 330 8.43 21.15 12.86
CA ARG A 330 9.62 21.92 13.27
C ARG A 330 10.79 21.00 13.62
N TYR A 331 10.53 19.92 14.37
CA TYR A 331 11.55 18.92 14.68
C TYR A 331 12.12 18.29 13.42
N THR A 332 11.26 17.79 12.53
CA THR A 332 11.67 17.15 11.27
C THR A 332 12.47 18.11 10.41
N ALA A 333 12.06 19.38 10.31
CA ALA A 333 12.77 20.39 9.55
C ALA A 333 14.19 20.63 10.08
N ARG A 334 14.37 20.73 11.41
CA ARG A 334 15.69 20.87 12.03
C ARG A 334 16.57 19.65 11.78
N MET A 335 16.03 18.45 11.90
CA MET A 335 16.79 17.22 11.66
C MET A 335 17.19 17.07 10.19
N TRP A 336 16.29 17.43 9.27
CA TRP A 336 16.56 17.46 7.84
C TRP A 336 17.68 18.45 7.50
N GLU A 337 17.61 19.69 8.00
CA GLU A 337 18.65 20.71 7.76
C GLU A 337 20.00 20.27 8.33
N LYS A 338 20.01 19.67 9.52
CA LYS A 338 21.23 19.10 10.11
C LYS A 338 21.83 17.96 9.27
N ARG A 339 20.99 17.11 8.66
CA ARG A 339 21.42 15.94 7.88
C ARG A 339 21.89 16.30 6.48
N PHE A 340 21.16 17.19 5.80
CA PHE A 340 21.33 17.46 4.37
C PHE A 340 21.83 18.87 4.05
N GLY A 341 21.89 19.80 5.02
CA GLY A 341 22.26 21.19 4.75
C GLY A 341 21.27 21.97 3.87
N GLN A 342 20.08 21.41 3.63
CA GLN A 342 19.03 22.01 2.81
C GLN A 342 17.79 22.31 3.66
N LYS A 343 16.98 23.30 3.26
CA LYS A 343 15.69 23.55 3.94
C LYS A 343 14.69 22.43 3.67
N TYR A 344 13.95 22.04 4.72
CA TYR A 344 12.97 20.96 4.61
C TYR A 344 11.75 21.37 3.77
N GLU A 345 11.08 22.46 4.14
CA GLU A 345 10.05 23.08 3.33
C GLU A 345 10.69 24.06 2.35
N LYS A 346 10.43 23.91 1.04
CA LYS A 346 10.72 25.01 0.11
C LYS A 346 9.60 26.01 0.27
N SER A 347 9.94 27.25 0.64
CA SER A 347 8.99 28.35 0.64
C SER A 347 8.27 28.39 -0.70
N VAL A 348 6.95 28.25 -0.71
CA VAL A 348 6.14 28.65 -1.85
C VAL A 348 6.49 30.13 -2.09
N PRO A 349 6.93 30.54 -3.30
CA PRO A 349 7.14 31.95 -3.57
C PRO A 349 5.85 32.67 -3.22
N ARG A 350 5.89 33.62 -2.29
CA ARG A 350 4.74 34.48 -2.00
C ARG A 350 4.32 35.06 -3.34
N ARG A 351 3.10 34.74 -3.80
CA ARG A 351 2.48 35.45 -4.93
C ARG A 351 2.67 36.94 -4.64
N PRO A 352 3.25 37.74 -5.55
CA PRO A 352 3.39 39.16 -5.31
C PRO A 352 1.99 39.70 -5.03
N VAL A 353 1.82 40.27 -3.84
CA VAL A 353 0.62 41.02 -3.50
C VAL A 353 0.51 42.09 -4.56
N ARG A 354 -0.52 42.01 -5.43
CA ARG A 354 -0.85 43.12 -6.31
C ARG A 354 -1.13 44.30 -5.39
N ARG A 355 -0.18 45.25 -5.31
CA ARG A 355 -0.46 46.56 -4.74
C ARG A 355 -1.52 47.16 -5.64
N SER A 356 -2.76 47.23 -5.16
CA SER A 356 -3.76 48.12 -5.73
C SER A 356 -3.16 49.52 -5.66
N THR A 357 -2.78 50.04 -6.82
CA THR A 357 -2.54 51.46 -7.01
C THR A 357 -3.92 52.12 -6.93
N VAL A 358 -4.13 52.91 -5.88
CA VAL A 358 -5.14 53.97 -5.83
C VAL A 358 -4.39 55.28 -5.92
#